data_AF-Q6J8I1-F1
#
_entry.id   AF-Q6J8I1-F1
#
_cell.length_a   1.000
_cell.length_b   1.000
_cell.length_c   1.000
_cell.angle_alpha   90.00
_cell.angle_beta   90.00
_cell.angle_gamma   90.00
#
_symmetry.space_group_name_H-M   'P 1'
#
loop_
_entity.id
_entity.type
_entity.pdbx_description
1 polymer ?
#
loop_
_entity_poly.entity_id
_entity_poly.type
_entity_poly.pdbx_seq_one_letter_code
_entity_poly.pdbx_strand_id
1 'polypeptide(L)'
;RVVIELKREAMSEIVLNNLFKSTTMESTFGVIMLAIHNKEPKIFSLLELLNLFLTHRKTVIIRRTIFELQKARARAHILEGLKIALDNIDEVIALIKNSSDNNTARDSLVAKFGLSELQANAILDMKLGRLTGLEREKIENELAELMKEIARLEEILKSETLLENLIRDELKEIRSKFDVPRITQIEDDYDDIDIEDLIPNENMVVTITHRGYIKRVPSKQYEKQKRGGKGKLAVTTYDDDFIESF
;
A
#
# COMPACT_ATOMS: atom_id res chain seq x y z
N ARG A 1 0.93 20.95 -19.80
CA ARG A 1 2.17 21.71 -20.12
C ARG A 1 1.88 23.18 -19.86
N VAL A 2 2.57 23.80 -18.91
CA VAL A 2 2.45 25.23 -18.58
C VAL A 2 3.66 25.95 -19.18
N VAL A 3 3.46 27.15 -19.74
CA VAL A 3 4.54 27.95 -20.37
C VAL A 3 4.45 29.36 -19.80
N ILE A 4 5.58 29.87 -19.30
CA ILE A 4 5.74 31.24 -18.81
C ILE A 4 6.82 31.90 -19.66
N GLU A 5 6.43 32.91 -20.45
CA GLU A 5 7.38 33.68 -21.26
C GLU A 5 7.99 34.83 -20.44
N LEU A 6 9.32 34.86 -20.37
CA LEU A 6 10.06 35.88 -19.64
C LEU A 6 10.39 37.08 -20.53
N LYS A 7 10.48 38.27 -19.93
CA LYS A 7 11.03 39.46 -20.61
C LYS A 7 12.52 39.23 -20.93
N ARG A 8 13.02 39.86 -22.00
CA ARG A 8 14.39 39.66 -22.51
C ARG A 8 15.51 39.88 -21.49
N GLU A 9 15.30 40.72 -20.48
CA GLU A 9 16.32 41.05 -19.47
C GLU A 9 16.08 40.36 -18.10
N ALA A 10 15.06 39.50 -17.98
CA ALA A 10 14.73 38.85 -16.73
C ALA A 10 15.66 37.65 -16.45
N MET A 11 16.15 37.54 -15.22
CA MET A 11 16.91 36.37 -14.74
C MET A 11 15.93 35.24 -14.37
N SER A 12 16.02 34.10 -15.06
CA SER A 12 15.04 33.01 -14.92
C SER A 12 14.99 32.39 -13.52
N GLU A 13 16.13 32.22 -12.87
CA GLU A 13 16.23 31.63 -11.53
C GLU A 13 15.52 32.48 -10.47
N ILE A 14 15.73 33.80 -10.50
CA ILE A 14 15.07 34.74 -9.59
C ILE A 14 13.56 34.79 -9.82
N VAL A 15 13.12 34.74 -11.08
CA VAL A 15 11.69 34.68 -11.37
C VAL A 15 11.10 33.37 -10.85
N LEU A 16 11.79 32.25 -11.01
CA LEU A 16 11.36 30.95 -10.50
C LEU A 16 11.29 30.93 -8.97
N ASN A 17 12.29 31.48 -8.28
CA ASN A 17 12.31 31.58 -6.82
C ASN A 17 11.18 32.47 -6.28
N ASN A 18 10.93 33.61 -6.94
CA ASN A 18 9.78 34.47 -6.62
C ASN A 18 8.45 33.75 -6.85
N LEU A 19 8.37 32.95 -7.91
CA LEU A 19 7.20 32.15 -8.24
C LEU A 19 6.95 31.06 -7.19
N PHE A 20 7.98 30.37 -6.72
CA PHE A 20 7.86 29.40 -5.62
C PHE A 20 7.37 30.05 -4.32
N LYS A 21 7.94 31.19 -3.91
CA LYS A 21 7.52 31.89 -2.68
C LYS A 21 6.15 32.57 -2.75
N SER A 22 5.75 33.07 -3.91
CA SER A 22 4.55 33.91 -4.05
C SER A 22 3.32 33.16 -4.55
N THR A 23 3.48 31.88 -4.96
CA THR A 23 2.40 31.07 -5.54
C THR A 23 2.37 29.68 -4.92
N THR A 24 1.37 28.87 -5.30
CA THR A 24 1.23 27.48 -4.81
C THR A 24 2.05 26.47 -5.63
N MET A 25 3.07 26.91 -6.37
CA MET A 25 3.99 25.99 -7.06
C MET A 25 4.89 25.26 -6.07
N GLU A 26 5.16 25.89 -4.93
CA GLU A 26 5.72 25.24 -3.75
C GLU A 26 4.68 25.32 -2.62
N SER A 27 4.52 24.24 -1.87
CA SER A 27 3.57 24.21 -0.77
C SER A 27 4.03 23.23 0.30
N THR A 28 3.80 23.58 1.55
CA THR A 28 4.07 22.69 2.68
C THR A 28 2.90 21.73 2.89
N PHE A 29 3.21 20.49 3.23
CA PHE A 29 2.20 19.48 3.58
C PHE A 29 2.44 19.00 5.02
N GLY A 30 1.52 19.35 5.92
CA GLY A 30 1.57 18.93 7.32
C GLY A 30 1.20 17.45 7.47
N VAL A 31 2.19 16.59 7.74
CA VAL A 31 1.96 15.16 7.94
C VAL A 31 1.59 14.87 9.40
N ILE A 32 0.39 14.34 9.63
CA ILE A 32 -0.02 13.78 10.92
C ILE A 32 -0.63 12.39 10.73
N MET A 33 -0.02 11.39 11.36
CA MET A 33 -0.51 10.00 11.35
C MET A 33 -1.53 9.79 12.47
N LEU A 34 -2.70 10.43 12.35
CA LEU A 34 -3.81 10.29 13.30
C LEU A 34 -4.81 9.25 12.79
N ALA A 35 -5.14 8.25 13.61
CA ALA A 35 -6.18 7.26 13.31
C ALA A 35 -6.90 6.79 14.57
N ILE A 36 -7.97 6.00 14.41
CA ILE A 36 -8.74 5.45 15.54
C ILE A 36 -8.15 4.09 15.95
N HIS A 37 -7.85 3.94 17.23
CA HIS A 37 -7.50 2.67 17.87
C HIS A 37 -8.50 2.38 18.98
N ASN A 38 -9.15 1.20 18.98
CA ASN A 38 -10.05 0.79 20.05
C ASN A 38 -11.12 1.85 20.41
N LYS A 39 -11.67 2.53 19.39
CA LYS A 39 -12.67 3.61 19.50
C LYS A 39 -12.14 4.94 20.07
N GLU A 40 -10.83 5.12 20.16
CA GLU A 40 -10.20 6.37 20.60
C GLU A 40 -9.25 6.91 19.52
N PRO A 41 -9.17 8.25 19.34
CA PRO A 41 -8.21 8.85 18.42
C PRO A 41 -6.79 8.75 19.01
N LYS A 42 -5.84 8.25 18.22
CA LYS A 42 -4.42 8.14 18.59
C LYS A 42 -3.53 8.61 17.45
N ILE A 43 -2.47 9.35 17.79
CA ILE A 43 -1.37 9.67 16.86
C ILE A 43 -0.38 8.51 16.90
N PHE A 44 0.07 8.09 15.72
CA PHE A 44 0.96 6.96 15.56
C PHE A 44 2.29 7.35 14.91
N SER A 45 3.31 6.56 15.17
CA SER A 45 4.48 6.45 14.30
C SER A 45 4.22 5.47 13.14
N LEU A 46 5.06 5.54 12.09
CA LEU A 46 4.98 4.63 10.95
C LEU A 46 5.13 3.16 11.39
N LEU A 47 6.05 2.88 12.32
CA LEU A 47 6.30 1.54 12.82
C LEU A 47 5.08 0.98 13.57
N GLU A 48 4.42 1.78 14.40
CA GLU A 48 3.20 1.37 15.10
C GLU A 48 2.07 1.02 14.11
N LEU A 49 1.86 1.83 13.07
CA LEU A 49 0.85 1.55 12.05
C LEU A 49 1.13 0.25 11.28
N LEU A 50 2.38 0.03 10.87
CA LEU A 50 2.79 -1.20 10.18
C LEU A 50 2.59 -2.44 11.07
N ASN A 51 2.94 -2.35 12.36
CA ASN A 51 2.72 -3.44 13.31
C ASN A 51 1.22 -3.73 13.53
N LEU A 52 0.39 -2.69 13.62
CA LEU A 52 -1.06 -2.82 13.71
C LEU A 52 -1.65 -3.50 12.47
N PHE A 53 -1.21 -3.08 11.28
CA PHE A 53 -1.61 -3.69 10.02
C PHE A 53 -1.24 -5.18 9.97
N LEU A 54 -0.01 -5.54 10.34
CA LEU A 54 0.44 -6.95 10.36
C LEU A 54 -0.34 -7.78 11.39
N THR A 55 -0.62 -7.23 12.57
CA THR A 55 -1.42 -7.90 13.61
C THR A 55 -2.85 -8.15 13.14
N HIS A 56 -3.46 -7.17 12.49
CA HIS A 56 -4.77 -7.34 11.87
C HIS A 56 -4.73 -8.42 10.78
N ARG A 57 -3.69 -8.42 9.93
CA ARG A 57 -3.53 -9.42 8.88
C ARG A 57 -3.36 -10.83 9.43
N LYS A 58 -2.57 -11.02 10.49
CA LYS A 58 -2.47 -12.30 11.24
C LYS A 58 -3.86 -12.76 11.68
N THR A 59 -4.64 -11.87 12.30
CA THR A 59 -5.99 -12.19 12.77
C THR A 59 -6.95 -12.60 11.64
N VAL A 60 -6.92 -11.88 10.52
CA VAL A 60 -7.77 -12.17 9.35
C VAL A 60 -7.43 -13.53 8.75
N ILE A 61 -6.14 -13.84 8.60
CA ILE A 61 -5.70 -15.12 8.04
C ILE A 61 -6.06 -16.27 8.97
N ILE A 62 -5.83 -16.14 10.28
CA ILE A 62 -6.23 -17.17 11.25
C ILE A 62 -7.73 -17.46 11.14
N ARG A 63 -8.57 -16.42 11.09
CA ARG A 63 -10.03 -16.59 10.93
C ARG A 63 -10.40 -17.27 9.61
N ARG A 64 -9.76 -16.89 8.51
CA ARG A 64 -9.96 -17.52 7.19
C ARG A 64 -9.57 -19.00 7.23
N THR A 65 -8.39 -19.33 7.76
CA THR A 65 -7.88 -20.70 7.88
C THR A 65 -8.78 -21.55 8.76
N ILE A 66 -9.29 -21.02 9.89
CA ILE A 66 -10.25 -21.73 10.74
C ILE A 66 -11.56 -22.01 9.99
N PHE A 67 -12.07 -21.04 9.25
CA PHE A 67 -13.29 -21.22 8.45
C PHE A 67 -13.11 -22.28 7.36
N GLU A 68 -12.01 -22.23 6.63
CA GLU A 68 -11.66 -23.22 5.60
C GLU A 68 -11.49 -24.61 6.21
N LEU A 69 -10.81 -24.71 7.36
CA LEU A 69 -10.62 -25.96 8.10
C LEU A 69 -11.95 -26.57 8.55
N GLN A 70 -12.85 -25.76 9.10
CA GLN A 70 -14.18 -26.23 9.52
C GLN A 70 -14.99 -26.74 8.32
N LYS A 71 -14.96 -26.02 7.20
CA LYS A 71 -15.64 -26.42 5.97
C LYS A 71 -15.07 -27.71 5.40
N ALA A 72 -13.73 -27.84 5.35
CA ALA A 72 -13.05 -29.03 4.88
C ALA A 72 -13.36 -30.25 5.76
N ARG A 73 -13.30 -30.10 7.09
CA ARG A 73 -13.67 -31.17 8.04
C ARG A 73 -15.11 -31.60 7.92
N ALA A 74 -16.06 -30.66 7.79
CA ALA A 74 -17.46 -30.99 7.60
C ALA A 74 -17.68 -31.79 6.30
N ARG A 75 -16.98 -31.43 5.22
CA ARG A 75 -17.04 -32.17 3.95
C ARG A 75 -16.40 -33.55 4.06
N ALA A 76 -15.21 -33.65 4.65
CA ALA A 76 -14.51 -34.90 4.88
C ALA A 76 -15.36 -35.87 5.72
N HIS A 77 -15.99 -35.37 6.79
CA HIS A 77 -16.90 -36.15 7.64
C HIS A 77 -18.02 -36.82 6.83
N ILE A 78 -18.65 -36.09 5.89
CA ILE A 78 -19.68 -36.69 5.03
C ILE A 78 -19.10 -37.74 4.08
N LEU A 79 -17.95 -37.46 3.45
CA LEU A 79 -17.30 -38.38 2.52
C LEU A 79 -16.82 -39.67 3.22
N GLU A 80 -16.37 -39.58 4.47
CA GLU A 80 -16.02 -40.74 5.30
C GLU A 80 -17.23 -41.66 5.51
N GLY A 81 -18.39 -41.09 5.84
CA GLY A 81 -19.63 -41.86 5.98
C GLY A 81 -20.05 -42.52 4.67
N LEU A 82 -19.98 -41.79 3.56
CA LEU A 82 -20.26 -42.34 2.23
C LEU A 82 -19.28 -43.45 1.85
N LYS A 83 -18.00 -43.31 2.17
CA LYS A 83 -16.99 -44.35 1.94
C LYS A 83 -17.31 -45.63 2.73
N ILE A 84 -17.59 -45.51 4.04
CA ILE A 84 -18.00 -46.64 4.88
C ILE A 84 -19.24 -47.34 4.31
N ALA A 85 -20.21 -46.56 3.83
CA ALA A 85 -21.42 -47.09 3.21
C ALA A 85 -21.14 -47.82 1.89
N LEU A 86 -20.26 -47.30 1.04
CA LEU A 86 -19.85 -47.92 -0.22
C LEU A 86 -19.04 -49.20 0.02
N ASP A 87 -18.21 -49.24 1.05
CA ASP A 87 -17.43 -50.42 1.44
C ASP A 87 -18.33 -51.56 1.94
N ASN A 88 -19.51 -51.24 2.50
CA ASN A 88 -20.46 -52.20 3.10
C ASN A 88 -21.85 -52.14 2.44
N ILE A 89 -21.92 -51.90 1.13
CA ILE A 89 -23.16 -51.50 0.45
C ILE A 89 -24.30 -52.52 0.58
N ASP A 90 -24.00 -53.81 0.49
CA ASP A 90 -25.03 -54.86 0.57
C ASP A 90 -25.70 -54.88 1.94
N GLU A 91 -24.92 -54.68 3.01
CA GLU A 91 -25.44 -54.61 4.37
C GLU A 91 -26.25 -53.34 4.62
N VAL A 92 -25.80 -52.21 4.06
CA VAL A 92 -26.52 -50.92 4.13
C VAL A 92 -27.87 -51.03 3.42
N ILE A 93 -27.92 -51.61 2.22
CA ILE A 93 -29.17 -51.81 1.47
C ILE A 93 -30.11 -52.76 2.21
N ALA A 94 -29.60 -53.87 2.74
CA ALA A 94 -30.40 -54.82 3.50
C ALA A 94 -31.01 -54.18 4.76
N LEU A 95 -30.22 -53.37 5.47
CA LEU A 95 -30.67 -52.64 6.65
C LEU A 95 -31.77 -51.63 6.28
N ILE A 96 -31.56 -50.80 5.26
CA ILE A 96 -32.55 -49.80 4.82
C ILE A 96 -33.85 -50.47 4.35
N LYS A 97 -33.77 -51.60 3.64
CA LYS A 97 -34.97 -52.34 3.18
C LYS A 97 -35.78 -52.95 4.32
N ASN A 98 -35.14 -53.28 5.44
CA ASN A 98 -35.80 -53.87 6.61
C ASN A 98 -36.35 -52.80 7.57
N SER A 99 -35.98 -51.53 7.38
CA SER A 99 -36.50 -50.41 8.18
C SER A 99 -37.88 -49.97 7.70
N SER A 100 -38.74 -49.55 8.64
CA SER A 100 -40.12 -49.15 8.34
C SER A 100 -40.24 -47.75 7.76
N ASP A 101 -39.32 -46.85 8.11
CA ASP A 101 -39.30 -45.44 7.69
C ASP A 101 -37.88 -44.88 7.70
N ASN A 102 -37.70 -43.66 7.16
CA ASN A 102 -36.37 -43.03 7.07
C ASN A 102 -35.73 -42.77 8.43
N ASN A 103 -36.53 -42.49 9.47
CA ASN A 103 -36.02 -42.24 10.81
C ASN A 103 -35.44 -43.53 11.42
N THR A 104 -36.16 -44.64 11.35
CA THR A 104 -35.65 -45.94 11.83
C THR A 104 -34.44 -46.42 11.03
N ALA A 105 -34.40 -46.18 9.72
CA ALA A 105 -33.24 -46.49 8.89
C ALA A 105 -32.01 -45.68 9.30
N ARG A 106 -32.18 -44.37 9.52
CA ARG A 106 -31.12 -43.47 9.98
C ARG A 106 -30.56 -43.92 11.32
N ASP A 107 -31.42 -44.15 12.30
CA ASP A 107 -30.99 -44.53 13.66
C ASP A 107 -30.30 -45.90 13.65
N SER A 108 -30.75 -46.82 12.78
CA SER A 108 -30.10 -48.12 12.57
C SER A 108 -28.72 -48.00 11.92
N LEU A 109 -28.54 -47.08 10.95
CA LEU A 109 -27.23 -46.80 10.34
C LEU A 109 -26.25 -46.20 11.35
N VAL A 110 -26.72 -45.25 12.18
CA VAL A 110 -25.96 -44.65 13.28
C VAL A 110 -25.50 -45.74 14.25
N ALA A 111 -26.42 -46.59 14.72
CA ALA A 111 -26.13 -47.61 15.72
C ALA A 111 -25.20 -48.71 15.19
N LYS A 112 -25.41 -49.18 13.95
CA LYS A 112 -24.65 -50.32 13.40
C LYS A 112 -23.26 -49.94 12.89
N PHE A 113 -23.12 -48.78 12.25
CA PHE A 113 -21.88 -48.36 11.60
C PHE A 113 -21.14 -47.25 12.35
N GLY A 114 -21.65 -46.81 13.52
CA GLY A 114 -21.02 -45.76 14.33
C GLY A 114 -21.01 -44.40 13.65
N LEU A 115 -21.98 -44.15 12.76
CA LEU A 115 -22.07 -42.94 11.95
C LEU A 115 -22.75 -41.79 12.71
N SER A 116 -22.47 -40.54 12.34
CA SER A 116 -23.26 -39.42 12.83
C SER A 116 -24.61 -39.31 12.10
N GLU A 117 -25.58 -38.61 12.69
CA GLU A 117 -26.87 -38.36 12.03
C GLU A 117 -26.72 -37.70 10.66
N LEU A 118 -25.74 -36.78 10.52
CA LEU A 118 -25.45 -36.10 9.25
C LEU A 118 -24.91 -37.07 8.18
N GLN A 119 -24.05 -38.00 8.56
CA GLN A 119 -23.54 -39.04 7.66
C GLN A 119 -24.66 -40.01 7.25
N ALA A 120 -25.46 -40.47 8.22
CA ALA A 120 -26.58 -41.38 7.96
C ALA A 120 -27.60 -40.74 7.00
N ASN A 121 -27.95 -39.47 7.20
CA ASN A 121 -28.81 -38.74 6.26
C ASN A 121 -28.18 -38.63 4.86
N ALA A 122 -26.89 -38.31 4.77
CA ALA A 122 -26.19 -38.24 3.47
C ALA A 122 -26.15 -39.58 2.73
N ILE A 123 -26.10 -40.70 3.46
CA ILE A 123 -26.19 -42.06 2.89
C ILE A 123 -27.60 -42.35 2.38
N LEU A 124 -28.64 -41.98 3.15
CA LEU A 124 -30.04 -42.13 2.73
C LEU A 124 -30.36 -41.30 1.47
N ASP A 125 -29.78 -40.11 1.35
CA ASP A 125 -29.92 -39.24 0.18
C ASP A 125 -29.05 -39.65 -1.03
N MET A 126 -28.26 -40.72 -0.91
CA MET A 126 -27.36 -41.18 -1.96
C MET A 126 -28.14 -41.71 -3.17
N LYS A 127 -27.73 -41.30 -4.37
CA LYS A 127 -28.27 -41.81 -5.64
C LYS A 127 -27.58 -43.11 -6.04
N LEU A 128 -28.33 -44.07 -6.59
CA LEU A 128 -27.79 -45.36 -7.08
C LEU A 128 -26.62 -45.23 -8.06
N GLY A 129 -26.56 -44.14 -8.85
CA GLY A 129 -25.44 -43.88 -9.76
C GLY A 129 -24.07 -43.69 -9.07
N ARG A 130 -24.05 -43.36 -7.77
CA ARG A 130 -22.83 -43.23 -6.97
C ARG A 130 -22.14 -44.56 -6.68
N LEU A 131 -22.82 -45.68 -6.96
CA LEU A 131 -22.27 -47.04 -6.79
C LEU A 131 -21.31 -47.45 -7.92
N THR A 132 -21.25 -46.66 -9.00
CA THR A 132 -20.31 -46.93 -10.10
C THR A 132 -18.87 -46.77 -9.63
N GLY A 133 -17.96 -47.60 -10.12
CA GLY A 133 -16.55 -47.57 -9.69
C GLY A 133 -15.89 -46.20 -9.84
N LEU A 134 -16.23 -45.48 -10.93
CA LEU A 134 -15.72 -44.14 -11.19
C LEU A 134 -16.22 -43.09 -10.17
N GLU A 135 -17.45 -43.21 -9.68
CA GLU A 135 -17.97 -42.30 -8.65
C GLU A 135 -17.40 -42.61 -7.26
N ARG A 136 -17.13 -43.89 -6.95
CA ARG A 136 -16.40 -44.28 -5.75
C ARG A 136 -14.98 -43.72 -5.75
N GLU A 137 -14.25 -43.89 -6.85
CA GLU A 137 -12.89 -43.38 -6.99
C GLU A 137 -12.83 -41.85 -6.82
N LYS A 138 -13.82 -41.12 -7.37
CA LYS A 138 -13.93 -39.68 -7.14
C LYS A 138 -14.11 -39.31 -5.67
N ILE A 139 -14.96 -40.04 -4.93
CA ILE A 139 -15.18 -39.80 -3.49
C ILE A 139 -13.89 -40.06 -2.71
N GLU A 140 -13.18 -41.16 -3.02
CA GLU A 140 -11.92 -41.51 -2.37
C GLU A 140 -10.82 -40.48 -2.66
N ASN A 141 -10.71 -40.01 -3.90
CA ASN A 141 -9.78 -38.96 -4.30
C ASN A 141 -10.11 -37.62 -3.63
N GLU A 142 -11.39 -37.20 -3.64
CA GLU A 142 -11.84 -35.97 -2.98
C GLU A 142 -11.53 -36.01 -1.47
N LEU A 143 -11.79 -37.14 -0.82
CA LEU A 143 -11.47 -37.35 0.59
C LEU A 143 -9.95 -37.28 0.83
N ALA A 144 -9.13 -37.91 -0.01
CA ALA A 144 -7.69 -37.88 0.13
C ALA A 144 -7.10 -36.46 -0.04
N GLU A 145 -7.63 -35.68 -0.98
CA GLU A 145 -7.25 -34.28 -1.17
C GLU A 145 -7.66 -33.41 0.03
N LEU A 146 -8.89 -33.57 0.52
CA LEU A 146 -9.37 -32.84 1.70
C LEU A 146 -8.56 -33.17 2.95
N MET A 147 -8.17 -34.43 3.16
CA MET A 147 -7.32 -34.81 4.29
C MET A 147 -5.94 -34.16 4.23
N LYS A 148 -5.35 -34.04 3.03
CA LYS A 148 -4.10 -33.29 2.84
C LYS A 148 -4.28 -31.81 3.15
N GLU A 149 -5.36 -31.21 2.68
CA GLU A 149 -5.63 -29.79 2.93
C GLU A 149 -5.94 -29.51 4.42
N ILE A 150 -6.69 -30.38 5.09
CA ILE A 150 -6.94 -30.31 6.54
C ILE A 150 -5.61 -30.35 7.30
N ALA A 151 -4.72 -31.29 6.96
CA ALA A 151 -3.41 -31.40 7.60
C ALA A 151 -2.58 -30.13 7.41
N ARG A 152 -2.55 -29.58 6.19
CA ARG A 152 -1.87 -28.32 5.88
C ARG A 152 -2.46 -27.13 6.67
N LEU A 153 -3.78 -26.99 6.70
CA LEU A 153 -4.47 -25.91 7.43
C LEU A 153 -4.21 -26.01 8.94
N GLU A 154 -4.21 -27.22 9.51
CA GLU A 154 -3.84 -27.43 10.91
C GLU A 154 -2.39 -27.07 11.20
N GLU A 155 -1.47 -27.41 10.30
CA GLU A 155 -0.06 -27.08 10.44
C GLU A 155 0.16 -25.55 10.46
N ILE A 156 -0.54 -24.83 9.57
CA ILE A 156 -0.53 -23.36 9.53
C ILE A 156 -1.04 -22.76 10.85
N LEU A 157 -2.07 -23.35 11.46
CA LEU A 157 -2.60 -22.85 12.74
C LEU A 157 -1.71 -23.18 13.94
N LYS A 158 -0.89 -24.24 13.86
CA LYS A 158 0.04 -24.66 14.93
C LYS A 158 1.36 -23.90 14.91
N SER A 159 1.82 -23.48 13.74
CA SER A 159 3.14 -22.87 13.56
C SER A 159 3.04 -21.38 13.20
N GLU A 160 3.51 -20.51 14.09
CA GLU A 160 3.57 -19.07 13.82
C GLU A 160 4.49 -18.74 12.63
N THR A 161 5.58 -19.48 12.45
CA THR A 161 6.52 -19.23 11.34
C THR A 161 5.89 -19.51 9.98
N LEU A 162 5.06 -20.55 9.87
CA LEU A 162 4.32 -20.85 8.65
C LEU A 162 3.28 -19.77 8.34
N LEU A 163 2.58 -19.28 9.38
CA LEU A 163 1.65 -18.17 9.24
C LEU A 163 2.33 -16.90 8.75
N GLU A 164 3.50 -16.57 9.28
CA GLU A 164 4.28 -15.39 8.85
C GLU A 164 4.79 -15.52 7.43
N ASN A 165 5.25 -16.70 7.03
CA ASN A 165 5.66 -16.96 5.65
C ASN A 165 4.47 -16.85 4.69
N LEU A 166 3.31 -17.37 5.06
CA LEU A 166 2.07 -17.22 4.28
C LEU A 166 1.70 -15.74 4.09
N ILE A 167 1.74 -14.95 5.17
CA ILE A 167 1.51 -13.49 5.10
C ILE A 167 2.49 -12.82 4.14
N ARG A 168 3.77 -13.17 4.26
CA ARG A 168 4.83 -12.61 3.41
C ARG A 168 4.59 -12.92 1.94
N ASP A 169 4.22 -14.14 1.61
CA ASP A 169 4.02 -14.57 0.23
C ASP A 169 2.77 -13.91 -0.38
N GLU A 170 1.67 -13.80 0.38
CA GLU A 170 0.50 -13.04 -0.05
C GLU A 170 0.81 -11.55 -0.28
N LEU A 171 1.60 -10.93 0.60
CA LEU A 171 2.00 -9.53 0.43
C LEU A 171 2.90 -9.34 -0.80
N LYS A 172 3.79 -10.29 -1.09
CA LYS A 172 4.60 -10.29 -2.32
C LYS A 172 3.74 -10.44 -3.56
N GLU A 173 2.74 -11.31 -3.51
CA GLU A 173 1.80 -11.49 -4.62
C GLU A 173 1.00 -10.21 -4.88
N ILE A 174 0.47 -9.57 -3.82
CA ILE A 174 -0.22 -8.27 -3.91
C ILE A 174 0.73 -7.21 -4.49
N ARG A 175 1.97 -7.14 -4.01
CA ARG A 175 2.97 -6.22 -4.57
C ARG A 175 3.14 -6.46 -6.07
N SER A 176 3.32 -7.72 -6.50
CA SER A 176 3.52 -8.02 -7.93
C SER A 176 2.31 -7.66 -8.80
N LYS A 177 1.08 -7.76 -8.26
CA LYS A 177 -0.15 -7.44 -8.96
C LYS A 177 -0.43 -5.94 -9.08
N PHE A 178 0.01 -5.16 -8.09
CA PHE A 178 -0.30 -3.73 -7.98
C PHE A 178 0.95 -2.84 -7.96
N ASP A 179 2.08 -3.33 -8.50
CA ASP A 179 3.32 -2.56 -8.54
C ASP A 179 3.18 -1.39 -9.51
N VAL A 180 3.51 -0.20 -9.02
CA VAL A 180 3.54 1.03 -9.82
C VAL A 180 4.84 1.77 -9.54
N PRO A 181 5.55 2.27 -10.57
CA PRO A 181 6.77 3.02 -10.36
C PRO A 181 6.46 4.30 -9.58
N ARG A 182 7.42 4.75 -8.77
CA ARG A 182 7.31 6.01 -8.03
C ARG A 182 7.24 7.18 -9.02
N ILE A 183 6.24 8.05 -8.83
CA ILE A 183 6.04 9.25 -9.66
C ILE A 183 6.77 10.46 -9.05
N THR A 184 6.74 10.59 -7.73
CA THR A 184 7.37 11.70 -7.00
C THR A 184 8.87 11.45 -6.80
N GLN A 185 9.71 12.37 -7.25
CA GLN A 185 11.14 12.36 -6.92
C GLN A 185 11.34 13.03 -5.55
N ILE A 186 12.23 12.46 -4.72
CA ILE A 186 12.65 13.05 -3.45
C ILE A 186 14.06 13.57 -3.69
N GLU A 187 14.23 14.88 -3.59
CA GLU A 187 15.52 15.55 -3.69
C GLU A 187 15.92 16.02 -2.29
N ASP A 188 17.16 15.76 -1.90
CA ASP A 188 17.72 16.24 -0.63
C ASP A 188 18.22 17.68 -0.85
N ASP A 189 17.28 18.61 -1.04
CA ASP A 189 17.56 20.03 -1.05
C ASP A 189 17.12 20.62 0.30
N TYR A 190 18.11 21.11 1.05
CA TYR A 190 17.90 21.64 2.40
C TYR A 190 17.93 23.17 2.42
N ASP A 191 18.24 23.80 1.29
CA ASP A 191 18.39 25.23 1.22
C ASP A 191 17.02 25.84 0.87
N ASP A 192 16.33 26.34 1.89
CA ASP A 192 15.20 27.24 1.68
C ASP A 192 15.67 28.41 0.83
N ILE A 193 14.87 28.82 -0.16
CA ILE A 193 15.17 30.01 -0.97
C ILE A 193 15.29 31.20 -0.01
N ASP A 194 16.42 31.90 -0.01
CA ASP A 194 16.63 33.07 0.85
C ASP A 194 16.01 34.33 0.22
N ILE A 195 15.94 35.44 0.96
CA ILE A 195 15.42 36.70 0.41
C ILE A 195 16.41 37.27 -0.61
N GLU A 196 17.70 37.04 -0.39
CA GLU A 196 18.82 37.41 -1.26
C GLU A 196 18.70 36.75 -2.64
N ASP A 197 18.20 35.51 -2.72
CA ASP A 197 18.00 34.77 -3.98
C ASP A 197 16.84 35.32 -4.83
N LEU A 198 16.04 36.23 -4.28
CA LEU A 198 14.99 36.95 -4.99
C LEU A 198 15.50 38.24 -5.64
N ILE A 199 16.73 38.65 -5.32
CA ILE A 199 17.30 39.92 -5.76
C ILE A 199 18.24 39.66 -6.94
N PRO A 200 18.01 40.29 -8.11
CA PRO A 200 18.95 40.26 -9.23
C PRO A 200 20.38 40.67 -8.85
N ASN A 201 21.32 39.76 -9.10
CA ASN A 201 22.74 40.07 -9.01
C ASN A 201 23.16 40.86 -10.26
N GLU A 202 23.00 42.18 -10.19
CA GLU A 202 23.41 43.11 -11.22
C GLU A 202 24.80 43.69 -10.93
N ASN A 203 25.63 43.80 -11.97
CA ASN A 203 26.89 44.52 -11.86
C ASN A 203 26.62 46.01 -11.60
N MET A 204 26.90 46.47 -10.39
CA MET A 204 26.75 47.86 -9.96
C MET A 204 28.11 48.55 -9.88
N VAL A 205 28.12 49.85 -10.11
CA VAL A 205 29.22 50.73 -9.73
C VAL A 205 28.76 51.54 -8.52
N VAL A 206 29.53 51.49 -7.45
CA VAL A 206 29.30 52.29 -6.24
C VAL A 206 30.26 53.46 -6.30
N THR A 207 29.75 54.68 -6.24
CA THR A 207 30.57 55.89 -6.22
C THR A 207 30.43 56.56 -4.88
N ILE A 208 31.57 56.90 -4.27
CA ILE A 208 31.62 57.69 -3.04
C ILE A 208 32.18 59.07 -3.41
N THR A 209 31.45 60.14 -3.06
CA THR A 209 31.94 61.50 -3.26
C THR A 209 32.77 61.98 -2.08
N HIS A 210 33.55 63.03 -2.28
CA HIS A 210 34.41 63.60 -1.24
C HIS A 210 33.61 64.08 -0.01
N ARG A 211 32.35 64.49 -0.20
CA ARG A 211 31.43 64.83 0.91
C ARG A 211 30.77 63.61 1.57
N GLY A 212 31.14 62.40 1.19
CA GLY A 212 30.62 61.15 1.75
C GLY A 212 29.28 60.72 1.17
N TYR A 213 28.83 61.28 0.03
CA TYR A 213 27.62 60.78 -0.62
C TYR A 213 27.91 59.46 -1.32
N ILE A 214 27.12 58.44 -0.97
CA ILE A 214 27.22 57.10 -1.55
C ILE A 214 26.06 56.92 -2.52
N LYS A 215 26.38 56.57 -3.76
CA LYS A 215 25.37 56.24 -4.78
C LYS A 215 25.76 54.97 -5.51
N ARG A 216 24.78 54.09 -5.75
CA ARG A 216 24.92 52.92 -6.62
C ARG A 216 24.24 53.18 -7.97
N VAL A 217 24.90 52.82 -9.06
CA VAL A 217 24.36 52.89 -10.42
C VAL A 217 24.68 51.61 -11.18
N PRO A 218 23.74 51.03 -11.96
CA PRO A 218 24.04 49.86 -12.78
C PRO A 218 25.19 50.15 -13.76
N SER A 219 26.12 49.21 -13.90
CA SER A 219 27.28 49.32 -14.80
C SER A 219 26.91 49.68 -16.24
N LYS A 220 25.78 49.15 -16.75
CA LYS A 220 25.22 49.50 -18.06
C LYS A 220 24.92 51.01 -18.22
N GLN A 221 24.45 51.65 -17.15
CA GLN A 221 24.19 53.10 -17.15
C GLN A 221 25.47 53.92 -16.95
N TYR A 222 26.48 53.31 -16.32
CA TYR A 222 27.78 53.91 -16.05
C TYR A 222 28.79 53.78 -17.23
N GLU A 223 28.37 53.23 -18.38
CA GLU A 223 29.28 52.96 -19.49
C GLU A 223 30.13 54.17 -19.91
N LYS A 224 31.44 53.88 -20.06
CA LYS A 224 32.51 54.82 -20.33
C LYS A 224 32.47 55.25 -21.80
N GLN A 225 32.27 56.54 -22.08
CA GLN A 225 32.51 57.07 -23.42
C GLN A 225 34.02 57.02 -23.70
N LYS A 226 34.45 56.40 -24.81
CA LYS A 226 35.88 56.40 -25.20
C LYS A 226 36.35 57.84 -25.46
N ARG A 227 37.46 58.20 -24.79
CA ARG A 227 38.19 59.48 -24.79
C ARG A 227 37.44 60.66 -24.17
N GLY A 228 37.80 60.98 -22.92
CA GLY A 228 37.66 62.32 -22.33
C GLY A 228 36.26 62.78 -21.91
N GLY A 229 35.20 62.03 -22.16
CA GLY A 229 33.84 62.40 -21.76
C GLY A 229 33.44 61.83 -20.40
N LYS A 230 33.09 62.69 -19.44
CA LYS A 230 32.41 62.30 -18.18
C LYS A 230 31.16 61.48 -18.54
N GLY A 231 30.99 60.30 -17.93
CA GLY A 231 29.90 59.36 -18.23
C GLY A 231 28.51 60.01 -18.19
N LYS A 232 27.58 59.48 -19.00
CA LYS A 232 26.27 60.10 -19.32
C LYS A 232 25.33 60.35 -18.13
N LEU A 233 25.60 59.76 -16.97
CA LEU A 233 24.91 60.05 -15.71
C LEU A 233 25.95 60.19 -14.59
N ALA A 234 26.76 61.25 -14.69
CA ALA A 234 27.45 61.76 -13.51
C ALA A 234 26.39 62.08 -12.46
N VAL A 235 26.60 61.60 -11.24
CA VAL A 235 25.85 62.03 -10.05
C VAL A 235 25.75 63.55 -10.13
N THR A 236 24.53 64.11 -10.03
CA THR A 236 24.37 65.56 -9.84
C THR A 236 24.96 65.89 -8.48
N THR A 237 26.25 66.18 -8.47
CA THR A 237 26.95 66.70 -7.32
C THR A 237 26.57 68.17 -7.18
N TYR A 238 26.43 68.65 -5.95
CA TYR A 238 26.38 70.09 -5.69
C TYR A 238 27.69 70.73 -6.18
N ASP A 239 27.66 72.03 -6.49
CA ASP A 239 28.87 72.77 -6.90
C ASP A 239 30.04 72.45 -5.94
N ASP A 240 31.16 72.01 -6.53
CA ASP A 240 32.42 71.54 -5.92
C ASP A 240 32.50 70.11 -5.32
N ASP A 241 31.51 69.23 -5.51
CA ASP A 241 31.63 67.81 -5.07
C ASP A 241 32.05 66.87 -6.23
N PHE A 242 33.03 66.00 -5.99
CA PHE A 242 33.62 65.07 -6.97
C PHE A 242 33.71 63.64 -6.42
N ILE A 243 33.74 62.66 -7.32
CA ILE A 243 33.84 61.24 -6.97
C ILE A 243 35.28 60.94 -6.52
N GLU A 244 35.44 60.44 -5.30
CA GLU A 244 36.72 60.12 -4.68
C GLU A 244 37.11 58.64 -4.92
N SER A 245 36.14 57.73 -4.85
CA SER A 245 36.38 56.29 -5.04
C SER A 245 35.26 55.57 -5.80
N PHE A 246 35.66 54.43 -6.40
CA PHE A 246 34.83 53.46 -7.12
C PHE A 246 34.85 52.11 -6.42
#